data_AF-A0A353B9I5-F1
#
_entry.id   AF-A0A353B9I5-F1
#
_cell.length_a   1.000
_cell.length_b   1.000
_cell.length_c   1.000
_cell.angle_alpha   90.00
_cell.angle_beta   90.00
_cell.angle_gamma   90.00
#
_symmetry.space_group_name_H-M   'P 1'
#
loop_
_entity.id
_entity.type
_entity.pdbx_description
1 polymer ?
#
loop_
_entity_poly.entity_id
_entity_poly.type
_entity_poly.pdbx_seq_one_letter_code
_entity_poly.pdbx_strand_id
1 'polypeptide(L)'
;MRPKAPMLVWHTLPSARSTTRRSSHSHLVDSRHTEVSGMRSIPFYPMMVLLLIGLGGYLGCDPGSLKLPFDTSALTGGDTITSVSSLPARDGERLLLGSFNLERLGPSKLSEPTTMERIAKVIQQFDVIALQEITSKDQTTLPQLLKWVNRSGRKYDYVISERIGRAASGYYEQYAFVFDTERVNGGKEYCYVVQDDLDVLHREPFVGRFQTKGRYPFGFTLINIHTDPDEIKYELDVLADVFINVRSFEHPEDDVILLGDLNAGPGKLQRLEQIRNFVPLIHAPTNTRGTKTLDNIMIDTQSTVEFTGRSGTINLEEMFRVDLAGAEDISDHLPVWAEFSFNETPTSVSAMAGAAGRTRR
;
A
#
# COMPACT_ATOMS: atom_id res chain seq x y z
N MET A 1 -19.44 23.42 -15.23
CA MET A 1 -20.43 22.53 -14.60
C MET A 1 -20.25 21.15 -15.19
N ARG A 2 -19.73 20.19 -14.41
CA ARG A 2 -19.54 18.79 -14.79
C ARG A 2 -20.25 17.90 -13.75
N PRO A 3 -20.74 16.72 -14.14
CA PRO A 3 -21.77 16.01 -13.37
C PRO A 3 -21.17 15.28 -12.16
N LYS A 4 -21.99 15.19 -11.11
CA LYS A 4 -21.74 14.43 -9.88
C LYS A 4 -21.68 12.93 -10.17
N ALA A 5 -20.76 12.23 -9.51
CA ALA A 5 -20.67 10.77 -9.49
C ALA A 5 -21.87 10.15 -8.74
N PRO A 6 -22.33 8.94 -9.12
CA PRO A 6 -23.45 8.29 -8.48
C PRO A 6 -23.05 7.68 -7.13
N MET A 7 -23.93 7.89 -6.16
CA MET A 7 -23.90 7.36 -4.80
C MET A 7 -24.50 5.95 -4.85
N LEU A 8 -23.75 4.92 -4.43
CA LEU A 8 -24.28 3.56 -4.35
C LEU A 8 -24.86 3.33 -2.94
N VAL A 9 -26.16 3.08 -2.88
CA VAL A 9 -26.92 2.81 -1.65
C VAL A 9 -27.16 1.30 -1.54
N TRP A 10 -26.82 0.70 -0.40
CA TRP A 10 -27.15 -0.69 -0.10
C TRP A 10 -28.54 -0.81 0.53
N HIS A 11 -29.38 -1.67 -0.03
CA HIS A 11 -30.72 -1.99 0.49
C HIS A 11 -30.64 -2.91 1.71
N THR A 12 -31.24 -2.48 2.81
CA THR A 12 -31.43 -3.24 4.05
C THR A 12 -32.73 -4.06 4.01
N LEU A 13 -32.65 -5.31 4.48
CA LEU A 13 -33.82 -6.15 4.78
C LEU A 13 -34.34 -5.84 6.20
N PRO A 14 -35.66 -5.78 6.46
CA PRO A 14 -36.18 -5.44 7.78
C PRO A 14 -36.31 -6.66 8.70
N SER A 15 -35.84 -6.53 9.94
CA SER A 15 -36.12 -7.48 11.02
C SER A 15 -37.52 -7.26 11.61
N ALA A 16 -38.27 -8.34 11.80
CA ALA A 16 -39.58 -8.34 12.45
C ALA A 16 -39.49 -8.04 13.95
N ARG A 17 -40.37 -7.16 14.46
CA ARG A 17 -40.72 -7.06 15.88
C ARG A 17 -42.21 -7.33 16.09
N SER A 18 -42.46 -7.99 17.21
CA SER A 18 -43.72 -8.51 17.73
C SER A 18 -44.71 -7.45 18.20
N THR A 19 -45.97 -7.62 17.76
CA THR A 19 -47.27 -7.41 18.41
C THR A 19 -47.38 -6.56 19.69
N THR A 20 -48.28 -5.56 19.68
CA THR A 20 -49.50 -5.50 20.54
C THR A 20 -50.44 -4.32 20.23
N ARG A 21 -51.67 -4.66 19.78
CA ARG A 21 -53.02 -4.24 20.27
C ARG A 21 -53.39 -2.74 20.46
N ARG A 22 -54.36 -2.23 19.66
CA ARG A 22 -55.76 -1.86 20.05
C ARG A 22 -56.51 -1.02 18.97
N SER A 23 -57.79 -1.41 18.73
CA SER A 23 -59.05 -0.65 18.39
C SER A 23 -58.98 0.57 17.45
N SER A 24 -59.91 0.84 16.50
CA SER A 24 -61.37 0.66 16.47
C SER A 24 -61.97 1.20 15.13
N HIS A 25 -63.16 0.71 14.74
CA HIS A 25 -64.23 1.35 13.93
C HIS A 25 -63.98 1.54 12.40
N SER A 26 -64.56 0.70 11.53
CA SER A 26 -65.93 0.69 10.94
C SER A 26 -66.13 1.66 9.76
N HIS A 27 -66.37 1.13 8.54
CA HIS A 27 -67.53 1.44 7.67
C HIS A 27 -67.48 0.67 6.33
N LEU A 28 -68.68 0.33 5.85
CA LEU A 28 -69.05 -0.42 4.64
C LEU A 28 -68.57 0.25 3.32
N VAL A 29 -68.40 -0.51 2.23
CA VAL A 29 -69.39 -0.70 1.12
C VAL A 29 -68.74 -1.46 -0.05
N ASP A 30 -69.56 -2.34 -0.61
CA ASP A 30 -69.48 -3.25 -1.77
C ASP A 30 -69.07 -2.61 -3.13
N SER A 31 -68.37 -3.36 -4.00
CA SER A 31 -68.75 -3.64 -5.41
C SER A 31 -67.66 -4.30 -6.29
N ARG A 32 -67.91 -5.58 -6.61
CA ARG A 32 -67.79 -6.37 -7.86
C ARG A 32 -66.71 -6.16 -8.98
N HIS A 33 -66.32 -7.34 -9.52
CA HIS A 33 -65.82 -7.71 -10.88
C HIS A 33 -64.37 -7.28 -11.23
N THR A 34 -63.46 -8.09 -11.80
CA THR A 34 -63.50 -9.18 -12.81
C THR A 34 -62.26 -10.09 -12.71
N GLU A 35 -62.40 -11.39 -13.04
CA GLU A 35 -61.31 -12.32 -13.38
C GLU A 35 -60.49 -11.85 -14.60
N VAL A 36 -59.18 -12.20 -14.70
CA VAL A 36 -58.62 -12.97 -15.84
C VAL A 36 -57.34 -13.73 -15.41
N SER A 37 -57.33 -15.01 -15.77
CA SER A 37 -56.28 -16.02 -15.87
C SER A 37 -54.87 -15.57 -16.31
N GLY A 38 -53.83 -16.21 -15.77
CA GLY A 38 -52.44 -16.04 -16.21
C GLY A 38 -51.46 -17.01 -15.56
N MET A 39 -51.71 -18.32 -15.70
CA MET A 39 -50.79 -19.38 -15.29
C MET A 39 -49.59 -19.42 -16.27
N ARG A 40 -48.37 -19.15 -15.80
CA ARG A 40 -47.14 -19.39 -16.56
C ARG A 40 -46.21 -20.32 -15.78
N SER A 41 -45.90 -21.41 -16.45
CA SER A 41 -45.10 -22.57 -16.07
C SER A 41 -43.61 -22.24 -15.96
N ILE A 42 -42.95 -22.86 -14.98
CA ILE A 42 -41.51 -22.87 -14.75
C ILE A 42 -40.94 -24.14 -15.42
N PRO A 43 -39.94 -24.05 -16.32
CA PRO A 43 -39.22 -25.23 -16.76
C PRO A 43 -38.06 -25.56 -15.81
N PHE A 44 -38.17 -26.72 -15.17
CA PHE A 44 -37.12 -27.55 -14.58
C PHE A 44 -36.21 -28.08 -15.69
N TYR A 45 -34.88 -28.15 -15.49
CA TYR A 45 -33.97 -29.20 -16.02
C TYR A 45 -32.57 -29.06 -15.36
N PRO A 46 -31.76 -30.13 -15.30
CA PRO A 46 -31.21 -30.61 -14.04
C PRO A 46 -29.68 -30.50 -13.95
N MET A 47 -29.20 -30.62 -12.71
CA MET A 47 -27.80 -30.90 -12.36
C MET A 47 -27.25 -32.11 -13.11
N MET A 48 -26.09 -31.95 -13.75
CA MET A 48 -25.26 -33.08 -14.16
C MET A 48 -23.93 -33.03 -13.40
N VAL A 49 -23.82 -33.93 -12.42
CA VAL A 49 -22.58 -34.31 -11.75
C VAL A 49 -21.82 -35.25 -12.68
N LEU A 50 -20.54 -34.98 -12.93
CA LEU A 50 -19.64 -35.97 -13.51
C LEU A 50 -18.26 -35.87 -12.84
N LEU A 51 -18.00 -36.84 -11.98
CA LEU A 51 -16.71 -37.08 -11.36
C LEU A 51 -16.45 -38.58 -11.53
N LEU A 52 -15.51 -38.95 -12.40
CA LEU A 52 -14.92 -40.28 -12.39
C LEU A 52 -13.43 -40.21 -12.70
N ILE A 53 -12.72 -40.91 -11.84
CA ILE A 53 -11.28 -41.10 -11.70
C ILE A 53 -10.76 -41.97 -12.85
N GLY A 54 -9.61 -41.60 -13.41
CA GLY A 54 -8.82 -42.40 -14.33
C GLY A 54 -7.35 -42.39 -13.93
N LEU A 55 -6.95 -43.39 -13.16
CA LEU A 55 -5.59 -43.72 -12.75
C LEU A 55 -4.86 -44.40 -13.92
N GLY A 56 -3.59 -44.04 -14.18
CA GLY A 56 -2.61 -44.98 -14.74
C GLY A 56 -1.89 -44.58 -16.03
N GLY A 57 -0.63 -44.17 -15.86
CA GLY A 57 0.49 -44.69 -16.66
C GLY A 57 1.01 -43.84 -17.80
N TYR A 58 2.05 -43.04 -17.54
CA TYR A 58 3.13 -42.86 -18.51
C TYR A 58 4.48 -43.00 -17.81
N LEU A 59 5.27 -43.94 -18.33
CA LEU A 59 6.64 -44.23 -17.98
C LEU A 59 7.55 -43.12 -18.52
N GLY A 60 8.52 -42.71 -17.69
CA GLY A 60 9.87 -42.31 -18.09
C GLY A 60 10.04 -41.17 -19.10
N CYS A 61 10.30 -39.97 -18.58
CA CYS A 61 11.23 -39.04 -19.23
C CYS A 61 12.23 -38.52 -18.17
N ASP A 62 13.49 -38.64 -18.54
CA ASP A 62 14.72 -38.29 -17.84
C ASP A 62 14.73 -36.84 -17.30
N PRO A 63 15.04 -36.59 -16.00
CA PRO A 63 15.11 -35.23 -15.44
C PRO A 63 16.31 -34.39 -15.94
N GLY A 64 17.15 -34.92 -16.83
CA GLY A 64 18.45 -34.32 -17.19
C GLY A 64 18.51 -33.34 -18.37
N SER A 65 17.42 -33.00 -19.07
CA SER A 65 17.51 -32.35 -20.40
C SER A 65 16.79 -31.00 -20.57
N LEU A 66 16.78 -30.13 -19.55
CA LEU A 66 16.47 -28.70 -19.70
C LEU A 66 17.65 -27.86 -19.19
N LYS A 67 18.63 -27.63 -20.07
CA LYS A 67 19.69 -26.63 -19.85
C LYS A 67 19.15 -25.25 -20.22
N LEU A 68 18.73 -24.48 -19.22
CA LEU A 68 18.57 -23.02 -19.33
C LEU A 68 19.96 -22.39 -19.19
N PRO A 69 20.35 -21.40 -20.03
CA PRO A 69 21.63 -20.73 -19.88
C PRO A 69 21.53 -19.71 -18.74
N PHE A 70 21.66 -20.16 -17.50
CA PHE A 70 21.98 -19.29 -16.38
C PHE A 70 23.36 -19.67 -15.86
N ASP A 71 24.32 -18.80 -16.16
CA ASP A 71 25.69 -18.89 -15.72
C ASP A 71 25.73 -18.65 -14.20
N THR A 72 25.81 -19.72 -13.42
CA THR A 72 25.83 -19.71 -11.94
C THR A 72 27.22 -19.36 -11.38
N SER A 73 28.15 -18.96 -12.26
CA SER A 73 29.50 -18.51 -11.93
C SER A 73 29.57 -17.21 -11.14
N ALA A 74 28.46 -16.50 -10.94
CA ALA A 74 28.42 -15.21 -10.22
C ALA A 74 28.07 -15.30 -8.72
N LEU A 75 27.78 -16.50 -8.17
CA LEU A 75 27.34 -16.65 -6.76
C LEU A 75 28.38 -17.29 -5.83
N THR A 76 29.66 -17.30 -6.21
CA THR A 76 30.76 -17.65 -5.30
C THR A 76 31.77 -16.51 -5.20
N GLY A 77 31.32 -15.41 -4.59
CA GLY A 77 32.17 -14.33 -4.09
C GLY A 77 31.90 -14.18 -2.60
N GLY A 78 32.92 -14.48 -1.79
CA GLY A 78 32.80 -14.57 -0.33
C GLY A 78 32.43 -13.26 0.37
N ASP A 79 32.09 -13.43 1.64
CA ASP A 79 31.89 -12.40 2.65
C ASP A 79 32.81 -11.20 2.44
N THR A 80 32.24 -10.17 1.84
CA THR A 80 32.74 -8.81 1.95
C THR A 80 31.54 -8.00 2.40
N ILE A 81 31.40 -7.84 3.71
CA ILE A 81 30.51 -6.82 4.29
C ILE A 81 30.98 -5.50 3.71
N THR A 82 30.26 -5.04 2.68
CA THR A 82 30.55 -3.77 2.04
C THR A 82 29.94 -2.70 2.94
N SER A 83 30.75 -2.31 3.91
CA SER A 83 30.61 -1.09 4.70
C SER A 83 30.31 0.09 3.76
N VAL A 84 29.19 0.75 4.03
CA VAL A 84 28.62 1.94 3.35
C VAL A 84 28.06 1.71 1.94
N SER A 85 26.84 1.19 1.85
CA SER A 85 25.97 1.49 0.70
C SER A 85 25.47 2.93 0.85
N SER A 86 26.21 3.90 0.31
CA SER A 86 25.70 5.28 0.20
C SER A 86 24.38 5.28 -0.58
N LEU A 87 23.36 5.96 -0.07
CA LEU A 87 22.11 6.18 -0.78
C LEU A 87 22.40 6.68 -2.20
N PRO A 88 21.64 6.21 -3.21
CA PRO A 88 21.82 6.71 -4.56
C PRO A 88 21.66 8.23 -4.66
N ALA A 89 22.39 8.85 -5.58
CA ALA A 89 22.19 10.25 -5.87
C ALA A 89 20.81 10.45 -6.52
N ARG A 90 20.07 11.46 -6.04
CA ARG A 90 18.82 11.93 -6.65
C ARG A 90 19.12 12.82 -7.85
N ASP A 91 19.53 12.18 -8.95
CA ASP A 91 19.76 12.83 -10.23
C ASP A 91 18.48 12.88 -11.09
N GLY A 92 18.58 13.35 -12.34
CA GLY A 92 17.45 13.45 -13.26
C GLY A 92 16.95 12.12 -13.83
N GLU A 93 17.61 10.99 -13.52
CA GLU A 93 17.32 9.67 -14.08
C GLU A 93 16.79 8.69 -13.05
N ARG A 94 16.93 9.00 -11.75
CA ARG A 94 16.57 8.11 -10.65
C ARG A 94 15.56 8.74 -9.72
N LEU A 95 14.64 7.92 -9.24
CA LEU A 95 13.63 8.23 -8.24
C LEU A 95 13.92 7.43 -6.97
N LEU A 96 13.98 8.09 -5.82
CA LEU A 96 14.10 7.43 -4.51
C LEU A 96 12.78 7.47 -3.75
N LEU A 97 12.22 6.29 -3.51
CA LEU A 97 11.04 6.08 -2.67
C LEU A 97 11.45 5.50 -1.33
N GLY A 98 10.73 5.85 -0.26
CA GLY A 98 10.99 5.30 1.06
C GLY A 98 9.77 5.20 1.95
N SER A 99 9.95 4.47 3.05
CA SER A 99 9.00 4.39 4.16
C SER A 99 9.73 4.54 5.48
N PHE A 100 9.11 5.19 6.46
CA PHE A 100 9.69 5.38 7.77
C PHE A 100 8.64 5.48 8.88
N ASN A 101 8.64 4.51 9.78
CA ASN A 101 7.94 4.60 11.05
C ASN A 101 8.70 5.58 11.96
N LEU A 102 8.04 6.65 12.38
CA LEU A 102 8.65 7.73 13.16
C LEU A 102 8.62 7.50 14.68
N GLU A 103 8.14 6.34 15.12
CA GLU A 103 7.98 5.96 16.52
C GLU A 103 7.29 7.08 17.31
N ARG A 104 5.96 7.10 17.20
CA ARG A 104 5.07 8.05 17.90
C ARG A 104 5.47 9.52 17.73
N LEU A 105 5.48 10.02 16.48
CA LEU A 105 5.66 11.46 16.24
C LEU A 105 4.49 12.26 16.85
N GLY A 106 4.74 12.79 18.04
CA GLY A 106 3.80 13.59 18.83
C GLY A 106 4.49 14.79 19.50
N PRO A 107 3.79 15.52 20.39
CA PRO A 107 4.29 16.75 20.99
C PRO A 107 5.68 16.65 21.64
N SER A 108 5.97 15.55 22.34
CA SER A 108 7.27 15.33 22.98
C SER A 108 8.42 15.21 21.98
N LYS A 109 8.24 14.45 20.89
CA LYS A 109 9.26 14.30 19.85
C LYS A 109 9.40 15.59 19.01
N LEU A 110 8.30 16.30 18.78
CA LEU A 110 8.30 17.61 18.10
C LEU A 110 9.06 18.70 18.86
N SER A 111 9.09 18.64 20.20
CA SER A 111 9.82 19.62 21.01
C SER A 111 11.33 19.42 21.02
N GLU A 112 11.84 18.30 20.50
CA GLU A 112 13.27 17.98 20.44
C GLU A 112 13.91 18.46 19.12
N PRO A 113 14.63 19.60 19.11
CA PRO A 113 15.09 20.21 17.87
C PRO A 113 16.10 19.34 17.12
N THR A 114 16.97 18.64 17.85
CA THR A 114 17.98 17.74 17.28
C THR A 114 17.32 16.54 16.59
N THR A 115 16.32 15.93 17.21
CA THR A 115 15.55 14.83 16.60
C THR A 115 14.83 15.32 15.34
N MET A 116 14.17 16.48 15.40
CA MET A 116 13.48 17.04 14.23
C MET A 116 14.43 17.39 13.08
N GLU A 117 15.63 17.89 13.37
CA GLU A 117 16.66 18.12 12.36
C GLU A 117 17.13 16.81 11.71
N ARG A 118 17.29 15.74 12.50
CA ARG A 118 17.68 14.41 11.99
C ARG A 118 16.58 13.78 11.13
N ILE A 119 15.33 13.78 11.59
CA ILE A 119 14.18 13.31 10.81
C ILE A 119 14.08 14.10 9.48
N ALA A 120 14.25 15.42 9.52
CA ALA A 120 14.25 16.23 8.31
C ALA A 120 15.38 15.82 7.34
N LYS A 121 16.59 15.57 7.82
CA LYS A 121 17.71 15.10 6.99
C LYS A 121 17.46 13.73 6.36
N VAL A 122 16.76 12.83 7.05
CA VAL A 122 16.28 11.54 6.49
C VAL A 122 15.30 11.81 5.35
N ILE A 123 14.23 12.58 5.60
CA ILE A 123 13.19 12.88 4.60
C ILE A 123 13.78 13.50 3.33
N GLN A 124 14.77 14.38 3.48
CA GLN A 124 15.45 15.03 2.36
C GLN A 124 16.22 14.08 1.43
N GLN A 125 16.41 12.81 1.81
CA GLN A 125 17.02 11.79 0.96
C GLN A 125 16.06 11.19 -0.06
N PHE A 126 14.76 11.51 0.01
CA PHE A 126 13.73 10.87 -0.80
C PHE A 126 13.01 11.85 -1.73
N ASP A 127 12.52 11.33 -2.84
CA ASP A 127 11.60 12.03 -3.73
C ASP A 127 10.17 11.96 -3.20
N VAL A 128 9.77 10.78 -2.69
CA VAL A 128 8.56 10.56 -1.91
C VAL A 128 8.90 9.64 -0.75
N ILE A 129 8.50 9.99 0.46
CA ILE A 129 8.60 9.14 1.64
C ILE A 129 7.24 9.02 2.31
N ALA A 130 6.85 7.80 2.64
CA ALA A 130 5.69 7.51 3.45
C ALA A 130 6.08 7.45 4.94
N LEU A 131 5.26 8.06 5.78
CA LEU A 131 5.49 8.19 7.21
C LEU A 131 4.35 7.52 7.97
N GLN A 132 4.71 6.79 9.03
CA GLN A 132 3.78 6.12 9.95
C GLN A 132 3.93 6.66 11.39
N GLU A 133 3.02 6.26 12.28
CA GLU A 133 3.00 6.63 13.69
C GLU A 133 2.94 8.13 14.03
N ILE A 134 2.15 8.88 13.26
CA ILE A 134 1.88 10.29 13.58
C ILE A 134 0.72 10.35 14.57
N THR A 135 1.01 10.50 15.85
CA THR A 135 0.04 10.26 16.94
C THR A 135 -0.62 11.53 17.48
N SER A 136 -0.05 12.69 17.17
CA SER A 136 -0.52 13.98 17.68
C SER A 136 -1.99 14.23 17.34
N LYS A 137 -2.75 14.81 18.28
CA LYS A 137 -4.08 15.35 17.98
C LYS A 137 -4.02 16.70 17.26
N ASP A 138 -2.90 17.38 17.38
CA ASP A 138 -2.68 18.66 16.75
C ASP A 138 -2.29 18.47 15.28
N GLN A 139 -3.10 19.07 14.39
CA GLN A 139 -2.89 19.09 12.95
C GLN A 139 -1.69 19.95 12.54
N THR A 140 -1.00 20.61 13.48
CA THR A 140 0.24 21.35 13.19
C THR A 140 1.49 20.47 13.09
N THR A 141 1.42 19.17 13.39
CA THR A 141 2.56 18.23 13.44
C THR A 141 3.37 18.22 12.14
N LEU A 142 2.73 17.93 11.00
CA LEU A 142 3.40 17.92 9.70
C LEU A 142 3.82 19.33 9.24
N PRO A 143 3.00 20.39 9.40
CA PRO A 143 3.46 21.76 9.18
C PRO A 143 4.74 22.12 9.93
N GLN A 144 4.89 21.67 11.18
CA GLN A 144 6.10 21.89 11.97
C GLN A 144 7.29 21.10 11.41
N LEU A 145 7.10 19.82 11.09
CA LEU A 145 8.13 18.99 10.46
C LEU A 145 8.61 19.57 9.12
N LEU A 146 7.68 20.00 8.26
CA LEU A 146 8.02 20.57 6.95
C LEU A 146 8.81 21.87 7.04
N LYS A 147 8.63 22.66 8.10
CA LYS A 147 9.52 23.80 8.36
C LYS A 147 10.96 23.35 8.53
N TRP A 148 11.22 22.20 9.16
CA TRP A 148 12.57 21.63 9.26
C TRP A 148 13.06 21.09 7.92
N VAL A 149 12.22 20.33 7.21
CA VAL A 149 12.55 19.74 5.90
C VAL A 149 12.89 20.81 4.86
N ASN A 150 12.21 21.95 4.86
CA ASN A 150 12.39 23.00 3.86
C ASN A 150 13.41 24.09 4.24
N ARG A 151 14.05 24.01 5.43
CA ARG A 151 15.02 25.03 5.89
C ARG A 151 16.21 25.23 4.96
N SER A 152 16.64 24.18 4.26
CA SER A 152 17.78 24.24 3.35
C SER A 152 17.43 24.76 1.95
N GLY A 153 16.23 25.34 1.76
CA GLY A 153 15.76 25.81 0.46
C GLY A 153 15.14 24.72 -0.44
N ARG A 154 15.03 23.48 0.07
CA ARG A 154 14.29 22.40 -0.59
C ARG A 154 12.78 22.70 -0.56
N LYS A 155 12.03 22.13 -1.52
CA LYS A 155 10.59 22.37 -1.66
C LYS A 155 9.79 21.09 -1.51
N TYR A 156 9.61 20.66 -0.26
CA TYR A 156 8.73 19.56 0.07
C TYR A 156 7.33 20.05 0.41
N ASP A 157 6.36 19.27 -0.02
CA ASP A 157 4.98 19.34 0.44
C ASP A 157 4.56 17.99 1.01
N TYR A 158 3.35 17.92 1.56
CA TYR A 158 2.84 16.74 2.23
C TYR A 158 1.36 16.52 1.98
N VAL A 159 0.95 15.26 2.08
CA VAL A 159 -0.44 14.88 2.29
C VAL A 159 -0.50 14.05 3.56
N ILE A 160 -1.50 14.30 4.39
CA ILE A 160 -1.74 13.58 5.64
C ILE A 160 -3.15 12.96 5.61
N SER A 161 -3.29 11.73 6.07
CA SER A 161 -4.57 11.04 6.21
C SER A 161 -5.40 11.65 7.33
N GLU A 162 -6.67 11.27 7.42
CA GLU A 162 -7.40 11.41 8.68
C GLU A 162 -6.82 10.50 9.76
N ARG A 163 -7.33 10.65 10.99
CA ARG A 163 -6.92 9.80 12.10
C ARG A 163 -7.60 8.44 11.99
N ILE A 164 -6.80 7.40 11.99
CA ILE A 164 -7.18 6.01 11.81
C ILE A 164 -6.73 5.19 13.01
N GLY A 165 -7.47 4.13 13.33
CA GLY A 165 -7.31 3.38 14.57
C GLY A 165 -8.64 2.90 15.11
N ARG A 166 -8.63 1.74 15.79
CA ARG A 166 -9.86 1.20 16.38
C ARG A 166 -10.35 2.06 17.55
N ALA A 167 -11.64 2.35 17.55
CA ALA A 167 -12.28 3.09 18.64
C ALA A 167 -12.09 2.39 20.01
N ALA A 168 -12.04 1.06 20.02
CA ALA A 168 -11.83 0.26 21.22
C ALA A 168 -10.44 0.46 21.86
N SER A 169 -9.40 0.76 21.07
CA SER A 169 -8.04 1.01 21.60
C SER A 169 -7.89 2.43 22.13
N GLY A 170 -8.67 3.38 21.61
CA GLY A 170 -8.53 4.81 21.91
C GLY A 170 -7.21 5.41 21.40
N TYR A 171 -6.45 4.64 20.63
CA TYR A 171 -5.16 4.99 20.07
C TYR A 171 -5.31 5.15 18.56
N TYR A 172 -4.91 6.32 18.07
CA TYR A 172 -5.10 6.71 16.68
C TYR A 172 -3.82 7.30 16.12
N GLU A 173 -3.54 6.98 14.87
CA GLU A 173 -2.40 7.45 14.11
C GLU A 173 -2.86 8.18 12.85
N GLN A 174 -1.93 8.84 12.18
CA GLN A 174 -2.10 9.34 10.82
C GLN A 174 -0.94 8.83 9.98
N TYR A 175 -1.25 8.53 8.73
CA TYR A 175 -0.24 8.34 7.68
C TYR A 175 0.05 9.67 7.01
N ALA A 176 1.27 9.83 6.51
CA ALA A 176 1.59 10.93 5.61
C ALA A 176 2.44 10.47 4.43
N PHE A 177 2.34 11.21 3.33
CA PHE A 177 3.34 11.24 2.28
C PHE A 177 4.01 12.61 2.31
N VAL A 178 5.34 12.64 2.27
CA VAL A 178 6.12 13.87 2.12
C VAL A 178 6.94 13.74 0.83
N PHE A 179 6.83 14.72 -0.05
CA PHE A 179 7.37 14.62 -1.41
C PHE A 179 8.01 15.91 -1.90
N ASP A 180 9.05 15.77 -2.71
CA ASP A 180 9.77 16.89 -3.33
C ASP A 180 8.98 17.43 -4.53
N THR A 181 8.37 18.60 -4.34
CA THR A 181 7.52 19.24 -5.34
C THR A 181 8.30 19.72 -6.56
N GLU A 182 9.63 19.77 -6.55
CA GLU A 182 10.40 20.07 -7.75
C GLU A 182 10.54 18.85 -8.67
N ARG A 183 10.33 17.64 -8.14
CA ARG A 183 10.61 16.39 -8.84
C ARG A 183 9.38 15.52 -9.06
N VAL A 184 8.36 15.65 -8.21
CA VAL A 184 7.17 14.80 -8.26
C VAL A 184 5.90 15.66 -8.19
N ASN A 185 4.89 15.28 -8.96
CA ASN A 185 3.51 15.73 -8.81
C ASN A 185 2.80 14.80 -7.82
N GLY A 186 2.08 15.40 -6.87
CA GLY A 186 1.26 14.73 -5.88
C GLY A 186 0.29 15.74 -5.29
N GLY A 187 -0.61 15.29 -4.41
CA GLY A 187 -1.61 16.18 -3.83
C GLY A 187 -2.71 15.43 -3.12
N LYS A 188 -3.42 16.15 -2.24
CA LYS A 188 -4.49 15.58 -1.40
C LYS A 188 -5.63 14.98 -2.25
N GLU A 189 -5.92 15.58 -3.40
CA GLU A 189 -6.94 15.13 -4.33
C GLU A 189 -6.64 13.77 -4.98
N TYR A 190 -5.38 13.30 -4.90
CA TYR A 190 -4.94 12.01 -5.42
C TYR A 190 -4.73 10.98 -4.32
N CYS A 191 -5.19 11.27 -3.09
CA CYS A 191 -5.02 10.39 -1.95
C CYS A 191 -6.35 10.03 -1.31
N TYR A 192 -6.45 8.82 -0.76
CA TYR A 192 -7.63 8.35 -0.06
C TYR A 192 -7.24 7.28 0.97
N VAL A 193 -8.06 7.15 2.01
CA VAL A 193 -7.96 6.02 2.95
C VAL A 193 -8.84 4.90 2.43
N VAL A 194 -8.34 3.66 2.45
CA VAL A 194 -9.12 2.48 2.05
C VAL A 194 -10.33 2.35 2.97
N GLN A 195 -11.50 2.08 2.40
CA GLN A 195 -12.70 1.87 3.20
C GLN A 195 -12.71 0.48 3.83
N ASP A 196 -12.99 0.45 5.13
CA ASP A 196 -13.11 -0.78 5.91
C ASP A 196 -14.35 -0.74 6.81
N ASP A 197 -15.53 -0.87 6.20
CA ASP A 197 -16.82 -0.85 6.92
C ASP A 197 -16.97 -1.99 7.94
N LEU A 198 -16.12 -3.03 7.85
CA LEU A 198 -16.14 -4.19 8.74
C LEU A 198 -15.10 -4.08 9.88
N ASP A 199 -14.29 -3.03 9.91
CA ASP A 199 -13.24 -2.78 10.92
C ASP A 199 -12.25 -3.96 11.04
N VAL A 200 -11.89 -4.58 9.90
CA VAL A 200 -11.01 -5.75 9.84
C VAL A 200 -9.53 -5.40 10.00
N LEU A 201 -9.12 -4.19 9.61
CA LEU A 201 -7.78 -3.65 9.78
C LEU A 201 -7.75 -2.70 10.99
N HIS A 202 -6.71 -2.76 11.82
CA HIS A 202 -6.59 -1.81 12.93
C HIS A 202 -6.40 -0.38 12.44
N ARG A 203 -5.66 -0.22 11.32
CA ARG A 203 -5.37 1.05 10.66
C ARG A 203 -5.51 0.88 9.16
N GLU A 204 -6.53 1.50 8.59
CA GLU A 204 -6.85 1.40 7.17
C GLU A 204 -5.74 2.02 6.29
N PRO A 205 -5.25 1.32 5.26
CA PRO A 205 -4.16 1.80 4.42
C PRO A 205 -4.46 3.17 3.78
N PHE A 206 -3.44 4.02 3.72
CA PHE A 206 -3.52 5.31 3.04
C PHE A 206 -2.85 5.25 1.68
N VAL A 207 -3.64 5.49 0.63
CA VAL A 207 -3.22 5.36 -0.76
C VAL A 207 -2.98 6.75 -1.34
N GLY A 208 -1.90 6.91 -2.09
CA GLY A 208 -1.57 8.16 -2.79
C GLY A 208 -0.97 7.91 -4.17
N ARG A 209 -1.42 8.68 -5.17
CA ARG A 209 -0.86 8.65 -6.53
C ARG A 209 0.16 9.75 -6.73
N PHE A 210 1.25 9.39 -7.38
CA PHE A 210 2.36 10.29 -7.66
C PHE A 210 2.82 10.12 -9.10
N GLN A 211 3.47 11.15 -9.62
CA GLN A 211 4.05 11.09 -10.96
C GLN A 211 5.31 11.95 -11.03
N THR A 212 6.38 11.43 -11.60
CA THR A 212 7.63 12.19 -11.77
C THR A 212 7.46 13.36 -12.74
N LYS A 213 8.29 14.39 -12.62
CA LYS A 213 8.30 15.56 -13.50
C LYS A 213 9.35 15.39 -14.59
N GLY A 214 8.94 14.93 -15.77
CA GLY A 214 9.89 14.69 -16.85
C GLY A 214 9.23 14.54 -18.21
N ARG A 215 10.02 14.11 -19.20
CA ARG A 215 9.56 13.90 -20.58
C ARG A 215 8.71 12.63 -20.71
N TYR A 216 9.06 11.58 -19.98
CA TYR A 216 8.36 10.31 -19.93
C TYR A 216 8.03 10.01 -18.47
N PRO A 217 7.08 10.73 -17.87
CA PRO A 217 6.91 10.74 -16.44
C PRO A 217 6.43 9.38 -15.92
N PHE A 218 7.17 8.79 -14.99
CA PHE A 218 6.80 7.56 -14.29
C PHE A 218 5.63 7.83 -13.34
N GLY A 219 4.51 7.16 -13.55
CA GLY A 219 3.34 7.16 -12.68
C GLY A 219 3.41 6.02 -11.68
N PHE A 220 2.94 6.22 -10.45
CA PHE A 220 2.87 5.13 -9.46
C PHE A 220 1.90 5.46 -8.34
N THR A 221 1.36 4.39 -7.74
CA THR A 221 0.49 4.44 -6.57
C THR A 221 1.19 3.81 -5.38
N LEU A 222 1.21 4.53 -4.25
CA LEU A 222 1.75 4.05 -2.99
C LEU A 222 0.62 3.65 -2.03
N ILE A 223 0.71 2.46 -1.45
CA ILE A 223 -0.12 2.00 -0.33
C ILE A 223 0.73 2.08 0.94
N ASN A 224 0.45 3.06 1.79
CA ASN A 224 1.10 3.25 3.10
C ASN A 224 0.34 2.47 4.18
N ILE A 225 1.04 1.62 4.93
CA ILE A 225 0.47 0.75 5.95
C ILE A 225 1.35 0.62 7.20
N HIS A 226 0.71 0.46 8.35
CA HIS A 226 1.30 0.08 9.63
C HIS A 226 0.36 -0.96 10.25
N THR A 227 0.72 -2.23 10.15
CA THR A 227 -0.10 -3.33 10.68
C THR A 227 -0.02 -3.44 12.21
N ASP A 228 -1.02 -4.00 12.87
CA ASP A 228 -0.97 -4.29 14.30
C ASP A 228 -0.18 -5.59 14.58
N PRO A 229 0.90 -5.55 15.38
CA PRO A 229 1.68 -6.76 15.71
C PRO A 229 0.86 -7.86 16.41
N ASP A 230 -0.22 -7.52 17.12
CA ASP A 230 -1.10 -8.48 17.80
C ASP A 230 -2.10 -9.14 16.85
N GLU A 231 -2.35 -8.55 15.67
CA GLU A 231 -3.33 -9.02 14.67
C GLU A 231 -2.72 -9.35 13.31
N ILE A 232 -1.39 -9.26 13.20
CA ILE A 232 -0.62 -9.36 11.95
C ILE A 232 -0.98 -10.55 11.08
N LYS A 233 -1.29 -11.72 11.67
CA LYS A 233 -1.65 -12.93 10.91
C LYS A 233 -2.92 -12.70 10.08
N TYR A 234 -3.90 -11.99 10.64
CA TYR A 234 -5.15 -11.68 9.96
C TYR A 234 -5.02 -10.45 9.07
N GLU A 235 -4.35 -9.39 9.56
CA GLU A 235 -4.19 -8.16 8.79
C GLU A 235 -3.43 -8.37 7.48
N LEU A 236 -2.38 -9.19 7.45
CA LEU A 236 -1.64 -9.45 6.20
C LEU A 236 -2.49 -10.21 5.16
N ASP A 237 -3.40 -11.07 5.60
CA ASP A 237 -4.31 -11.77 4.70
C ASP A 237 -5.35 -10.83 4.10
N VAL A 238 -5.86 -9.89 4.89
CA VAL A 238 -6.77 -8.82 4.41
C VAL A 238 -6.02 -7.84 3.53
N LEU A 239 -4.78 -7.48 3.88
CA LEU A 239 -3.94 -6.56 3.12
C LEU A 239 -3.63 -7.09 1.72
N ALA A 240 -3.54 -8.41 1.53
CA ALA A 240 -3.46 -9.03 0.21
C ALA A 240 -4.69 -8.73 -0.66
N ASP A 241 -5.89 -8.78 -0.07
CA ASP A 241 -7.13 -8.42 -0.78
C ASP A 241 -7.19 -6.90 -1.05
N VAL A 242 -6.73 -6.07 -0.10
CA VAL A 242 -6.60 -4.63 -0.31
C VAL A 242 -5.67 -4.32 -1.50
N PHE A 243 -4.48 -4.93 -1.56
CA PHE A 243 -3.55 -4.73 -2.67
C PHE A 243 -4.18 -5.08 -4.01
N ILE A 244 -4.86 -6.22 -4.11
CA ILE A 244 -5.54 -6.66 -5.33
C ILE A 244 -6.63 -5.66 -5.75
N ASN A 245 -7.42 -5.19 -4.78
CA ASN A 245 -8.52 -4.24 -5.02
C ASN A 245 -7.99 -2.86 -5.43
N VAL A 246 -6.97 -2.34 -4.74
CA VAL A 246 -6.33 -1.08 -5.09
C VAL A 246 -5.73 -1.19 -6.49
N ARG A 247 -4.95 -2.23 -6.80
CA ARG A 247 -4.41 -2.45 -8.14
C ARG A 247 -5.48 -2.47 -9.24
N SER A 248 -6.64 -3.07 -8.96
CA SER A 248 -7.76 -3.04 -9.91
C SER A 248 -8.42 -1.67 -10.03
N PHE A 249 -8.50 -0.89 -8.94
CA PHE A 249 -9.14 0.42 -8.90
C PHE A 249 -8.27 1.51 -9.56
N GLU A 250 -6.96 1.39 -9.43
CA GLU A 250 -5.96 2.34 -9.92
C GLU A 250 -5.72 2.27 -11.43
N HIS A 251 -6.10 1.15 -12.06
CA HIS A 251 -5.99 0.95 -13.50
C HIS A 251 -6.53 2.17 -14.31
N PRO A 252 -5.80 2.67 -15.32
CA PRO A 252 -4.72 2.00 -16.05
C PRO A 252 -3.32 2.12 -15.44
N GLU A 253 -3.17 2.75 -14.27
CA GLU A 253 -1.91 2.71 -13.53
C GLU A 253 -1.62 1.26 -13.08
N ASP A 254 -0.49 0.69 -13.49
CA ASP A 254 -0.06 -0.68 -13.16
C ASP A 254 1.04 -0.73 -12.10
N ASP A 255 1.62 0.42 -11.75
CA ASP A 255 2.66 0.55 -10.74
C ASP A 255 2.11 0.82 -9.35
N VAL A 256 1.65 -0.25 -8.70
CA VAL A 256 1.17 -0.21 -7.32
C VAL A 256 2.22 -0.79 -6.37
N ILE A 257 2.73 0.07 -5.50
CA ILE A 257 3.80 -0.22 -4.55
C ILE A 257 3.22 -0.19 -3.14
N LEU A 258 3.38 -1.27 -2.39
CA LEU A 258 2.99 -1.35 -0.99
C LEU A 258 4.20 -1.14 -0.10
N LEU A 259 4.11 -0.26 0.88
CA LEU A 259 5.24 0.04 1.74
C LEU A 259 4.78 0.45 3.14
N GLY A 260 5.64 0.21 4.14
CA GLY A 260 5.28 0.50 5.52
C GLY A 260 5.87 -0.46 6.52
N ASP A 261 5.38 -0.35 7.75
CA ASP A 261 5.67 -1.27 8.84
C ASP A 261 4.67 -2.43 8.80
N LEU A 262 5.13 -3.57 8.30
CA LEU A 262 4.34 -4.78 8.17
C LEU A 262 4.43 -5.67 9.42
N ASN A 263 5.23 -5.29 10.42
CA ASN A 263 5.56 -6.09 11.59
C ASN A 263 6.05 -7.52 11.26
N ALA A 264 6.40 -7.78 9.99
CA ALA A 264 6.86 -9.06 9.45
C ALA A 264 7.82 -8.85 8.28
N GLY A 265 8.79 -9.75 8.20
CA GLY A 265 9.76 -9.79 7.10
C GLY A 265 9.48 -10.91 6.10
N PRO A 266 10.30 -11.00 5.04
CA PRO A 266 10.19 -12.04 4.01
C PRO A 266 10.09 -13.46 4.58
N GLY A 267 9.22 -14.28 3.98
CA GLY A 267 8.85 -15.63 4.43
C GLY A 267 7.79 -15.68 5.54
N LYS A 268 7.33 -14.51 6.02
CA LYS A 268 6.28 -14.38 7.05
C LYS A 268 5.15 -13.43 6.64
N LEU A 269 5.10 -13.03 5.37
CA LEU A 269 4.16 -12.03 4.85
C LEU A 269 2.81 -12.64 4.38
N GLN A 270 2.55 -13.90 4.72
CA GLN A 270 1.27 -14.60 4.50
C GLN A 270 0.80 -14.55 3.04
N ARG A 271 -0.49 -14.27 2.79
CA ARG A 271 -1.07 -14.21 1.44
C ARG A 271 -0.42 -13.16 0.53
N LEU A 272 0.27 -12.14 1.05
CA LEU A 272 0.96 -11.17 0.20
C LEU A 272 2.00 -11.86 -0.69
N GLU A 273 2.81 -12.78 -0.14
CA GLU A 273 3.84 -13.52 -0.92
C GLU A 273 3.24 -14.58 -1.85
N GLN A 274 1.96 -14.88 -1.70
CA GLN A 274 1.24 -15.79 -2.60
C GLN A 274 0.72 -15.07 -3.85
N ILE A 275 0.70 -13.74 -3.84
CA ILE A 275 0.37 -12.94 -5.01
C ILE A 275 1.53 -13.08 -6.01
N ARG A 276 1.21 -13.57 -7.21
CA ARG A 276 2.19 -13.80 -8.27
C ARG A 276 2.98 -12.51 -8.56
N ASN A 277 4.29 -12.64 -8.67
CA ASN A 277 5.27 -11.56 -8.95
C ASN A 277 5.35 -10.47 -7.87
N PHE A 278 4.55 -10.53 -6.81
CA PHE A 278 4.56 -9.52 -5.76
C PHE A 278 5.59 -9.91 -4.70
N VAL A 279 6.69 -9.16 -4.63
CA VAL A 279 7.86 -9.54 -3.84
C VAL A 279 8.28 -8.42 -2.87
N PRO A 280 8.77 -8.77 -1.66
CA PRO A 280 9.43 -7.81 -0.79
C PRO A 280 10.82 -7.44 -1.32
N LEU A 281 11.19 -6.17 -1.19
CA LEU A 281 12.50 -5.64 -1.61
C LEU A 281 13.51 -5.53 -0.46
N ILE A 282 13.06 -5.59 0.80
CA ILE A 282 13.91 -5.41 1.98
C ILE A 282 14.12 -6.74 2.69
N HIS A 283 15.36 -7.20 2.73
CA HIS A 283 15.78 -8.45 3.40
C HIS A 283 16.71 -8.22 4.60
N ALA A 284 17.20 -7.00 4.78
CA ALA A 284 18.02 -6.61 5.93
C ALA A 284 17.16 -6.29 7.16
N PRO A 285 17.72 -6.29 8.38
CA PRO A 285 17.03 -5.77 9.55
C PRO A 285 16.61 -4.31 9.36
N THR A 286 15.39 -3.99 9.80
CA THR A 286 14.78 -2.65 9.70
C THR A 286 14.46 -2.06 11.05
N ASN A 287 14.58 -2.79 12.16
CA ASN A 287 14.59 -2.14 13.47
C ASN A 287 15.97 -1.57 13.80
N THR A 288 16.02 -0.50 14.57
CA THR A 288 17.27 0.22 14.90
C THR A 288 18.28 -0.67 15.63
N ARG A 289 17.82 -1.67 16.39
CA ARG A 289 18.68 -2.67 17.05
C ARG A 289 19.27 -3.71 16.10
N GLY A 290 18.92 -3.73 14.82
CA GLY A 290 19.49 -4.63 13.81
C GLY A 290 19.14 -6.11 13.97
N THR A 291 17.98 -6.43 14.54
CA THR A 291 17.59 -7.82 14.91
C THR A 291 16.34 -8.35 14.19
N LYS A 292 15.53 -7.47 13.59
CA LYS A 292 14.25 -7.83 12.96
C LYS A 292 14.06 -7.04 11.66
N THR A 293 13.43 -7.68 10.68
CA THR A 293 12.89 -7.05 9.48
C THR A 293 11.38 -6.93 9.67
N LEU A 294 10.90 -5.71 9.80
CA LEU A 294 9.50 -5.36 10.09
C LEU A 294 8.91 -4.53 8.95
N ASP A 295 9.73 -3.64 8.39
CA ASP A 295 9.36 -2.71 7.34
C ASP A 295 9.70 -3.29 5.96
N ASN A 296 8.88 -3.00 4.97
CA ASN A 296 9.18 -3.41 3.60
C ASN A 296 8.67 -2.42 2.56
N ILE A 297 9.19 -2.62 1.34
CA ILE A 297 8.65 -2.06 0.10
C ILE A 297 8.40 -3.28 -0.79
N MET A 298 7.17 -3.48 -1.22
CA MET A 298 6.75 -4.60 -2.06
C MET A 298 6.27 -4.10 -3.40
N ILE A 299 6.69 -4.78 -4.47
CA ILE A 299 6.35 -4.43 -5.86
C ILE A 299 5.90 -5.66 -6.62
N ASP A 300 5.09 -5.48 -7.66
CA ASP A 300 4.86 -6.51 -8.68
C ASP A 300 5.97 -6.40 -9.73
N THR A 301 6.89 -7.37 -9.77
CA THR A 301 8.07 -7.31 -10.65
C THR A 301 7.75 -7.38 -12.14
N GLN A 302 6.50 -7.68 -12.51
CA GLN A 302 6.08 -7.72 -13.91
C GLN A 302 5.57 -6.37 -14.40
N SER A 303 4.87 -5.60 -13.58
CA SER A 303 4.42 -4.24 -13.94
C SER A 303 5.48 -3.20 -13.59
N THR A 304 6.05 -3.25 -12.39
CA THR A 304 7.01 -2.25 -11.89
C THR A 304 8.43 -2.56 -12.33
N VAL A 305 8.66 -2.42 -13.63
CA VAL A 305 9.95 -2.65 -14.30
C VAL A 305 10.94 -1.51 -14.10
N GLU A 306 10.49 -0.37 -13.57
CA GLU A 306 11.28 0.80 -13.22
C GLU A 306 12.20 0.52 -12.04
N PHE A 307 11.90 -0.48 -11.21
CA PHE A 307 12.77 -0.84 -10.09
C PHE A 307 14.17 -1.21 -10.60
N THR A 308 15.20 -0.52 -10.12
CA THR A 308 16.57 -0.67 -10.65
C THR A 308 17.31 -1.88 -10.08
N GLY A 309 16.68 -2.62 -9.17
CA GLY A 309 17.31 -3.69 -8.41
C GLY A 309 18.02 -3.22 -7.14
N ARG A 310 17.94 -1.93 -6.78
CA ARG A 310 18.60 -1.36 -5.60
C ARG A 310 17.60 -0.94 -4.53
N SER A 311 17.76 -1.51 -3.35
CA SER A 311 16.96 -1.22 -2.15
C SER A 311 17.81 -1.40 -0.90
N GLY A 312 17.33 -0.90 0.24
CA GLY A 312 18.02 -1.10 1.52
C GLY A 312 17.41 -0.32 2.66
N THR A 313 18.19 -0.18 3.73
CA THR A 313 17.87 0.65 4.89
C THR A 313 18.85 1.81 5.03
N ILE A 314 18.47 2.84 5.76
CA ILE A 314 19.37 3.92 6.21
C ILE A 314 19.79 3.61 7.64
N ASN A 315 21.08 3.32 7.85
CA ASN A 315 21.63 3.18 9.21
C ASN A 315 21.73 4.57 9.88
N LEU A 316 20.90 4.79 10.90
CA LEU A 316 20.82 6.06 11.62
C LEU A 316 22.08 6.37 12.46
N GLU A 317 22.71 5.35 13.05
CA GLU A 317 23.98 5.48 13.79
C GLU A 317 25.08 6.00 12.85
N GLU A 318 25.21 5.39 11.67
CA GLU A 318 26.20 5.81 10.66
C GLU A 318 25.88 7.18 10.06
N MET A 319 24.62 7.44 9.69
CA MET A 319 24.20 8.69 9.05
C MET A 319 24.45 9.90 9.95
N PHE A 320 24.21 9.77 11.25
CA PHE A 320 24.31 10.86 12.21
C PHE A 320 25.55 10.80 13.11
N ARG A 321 26.37 9.75 12.99
CA ARG A 321 27.53 9.48 13.83
C ARG A 321 27.16 9.49 15.32
N VAL A 322 26.12 8.74 15.64
CA VAL A 322 25.58 8.56 17.00
C VAL A 322 25.68 7.11 17.41
N ASP A 323 25.55 6.85 18.71
CA ASP A 323 25.36 5.49 19.20
C ASP A 323 23.90 5.05 19.07
N LEU A 324 23.65 3.78 19.39
CA LEU A 324 22.31 3.19 19.38
C LEU A 324 21.26 4.03 20.12
N ALA A 325 21.59 4.57 21.29
CA ALA A 325 20.66 5.40 22.04
C ALA A 325 20.29 6.67 21.26
N GLY A 326 21.28 7.36 20.69
CA GLY A 326 21.03 8.54 19.85
C GLY A 326 20.31 8.23 18.54
N ALA A 327 20.36 6.99 18.04
CA ALA A 327 19.56 6.52 16.91
C ALA A 327 18.11 6.21 17.34
N GLU A 328 17.92 5.55 18.48
CA GLU A 328 16.59 5.27 19.07
C GLU A 328 15.86 6.56 19.47
N ASP A 329 16.57 7.65 19.81
CA ASP A 329 15.95 8.98 19.99
C ASP A 329 15.25 9.50 18.72
N ILE A 330 15.63 8.98 17.53
CA ILE A 330 15.02 9.32 16.25
C ILE A 330 13.82 8.40 16.00
N SER A 331 14.08 7.08 15.99
CA SER A 331 13.08 6.02 15.84
C SER A 331 13.70 4.66 16.21
N ASP A 332 12.88 3.72 16.67
CA ASP A 332 13.23 2.31 16.82
C ASP A 332 13.13 1.51 15.50
N HIS A 333 12.73 2.18 14.41
CA HIS A 333 12.80 1.70 13.03
C HIS A 333 13.87 2.45 12.23
N LEU A 334 14.39 1.79 11.20
CA LEU A 334 15.28 2.34 10.19
C LEU A 334 14.45 2.68 8.94
N PRO A 335 14.69 3.84 8.29
CA PRO A 335 14.06 4.14 7.01
C PRO A 335 14.42 3.08 5.97
N VAL A 336 13.42 2.54 5.27
CA VAL A 336 13.62 1.67 4.11
C VAL A 336 13.53 2.46 2.81
N TRP A 337 14.28 2.04 1.80
CA TRP A 337 14.36 2.73 0.51
C TRP A 337 14.45 1.77 -0.67
N ALA A 338 13.97 2.23 -1.83
CA ALA A 338 14.15 1.58 -3.12
C ALA A 338 14.35 2.61 -4.24
N GLU A 339 15.21 2.28 -5.20
CA GLU A 339 15.53 3.11 -6.36
C GLU A 339 14.74 2.65 -7.58
N PHE A 340 14.15 3.61 -8.27
CA PHE A 340 13.37 3.41 -9.49
C PHE A 340 13.91 4.32 -10.60
N SER A 341 13.67 3.94 -11.85
CA SER A 341 13.80 4.84 -12.99
C SER A 341 12.88 6.03 -12.80
N PHE A 342 13.40 7.22 -13.09
CA PHE A 342 12.59 8.43 -13.08
C PHE A 342 11.63 8.51 -14.27
N ASN A 343 11.90 7.73 -15.33
CA ASN A 343 11.07 7.66 -16.51
C ASN A 343 10.26 6.37 -16.58
N GLU A 344 9.03 6.50 -17.05
CA GLU A 344 8.12 5.42 -17.41
C GLU A 344 8.74 4.53 -18.50
N THR A 345 8.73 3.22 -18.27
CA THR A 345 9.12 2.21 -19.25
C THR A 345 7.85 1.56 -19.80
N PRO A 346 7.58 1.67 -21.11
CA PRO A 346 6.37 1.07 -21.67
C PRO A 346 6.32 -0.44 -21.45
N THR A 347 5.39 -0.90 -20.60
CA THR A 347 5.06 -2.31 -20.46
C THR A 347 4.12 -2.74 -21.61
N SER A 348 4.00 -4.04 -21.86
CA SER A 348 3.00 -4.55 -22.82
C SER A 348 1.56 -4.16 -22.44
N VAL A 349 1.32 -3.86 -21.15
CA VAL A 349 0.03 -3.46 -20.59
C VAL A 349 -0.23 -1.98 -20.87
N SER A 350 0.72 -1.08 -20.59
CA SER A 350 0.58 0.36 -20.86
C SER A 350 0.58 0.68 -22.37
N ALA A 351 1.29 -0.10 -23.19
CA ALA A 351 1.27 0.01 -24.65
C ALA A 351 -0.12 -0.29 -25.27
N MET A 352 -0.86 -1.27 -24.73
CA MET A 352 -2.20 -1.63 -25.19
C MET A 352 -3.25 -0.57 -24.84
N ALA A 353 -3.15 0.03 -23.64
CA ALA A 353 -4.03 1.13 -23.21
C ALA A 353 -3.81 2.40 -24.07
N GLY A 354 -2.56 2.73 -24.40
CA GLY A 354 -2.20 3.85 -25.29
C GLY A 354 -2.72 3.69 -26.73
N ALA A 355 -2.79 2.46 -27.24
CA ALA A 355 -3.34 2.16 -28.56
C ALA A 355 -4.88 2.28 -28.62
N ALA A 356 -5.58 1.88 -27.54
CA ALA A 356 -7.04 2.00 -27.43
C ALA A 356 -7.50 3.46 -27.26
N GLY A 357 -6.70 4.31 -26.61
CA GLY A 357 -6.97 5.75 -26.49
C GLY A 357 -6.78 6.54 -27.80
N ARG A 358 -5.88 6.09 -28.68
CA ARG A 358 -5.62 6.72 -29.99
C ARG A 358 -6.64 6.37 -31.07
N THR A 359 -7.37 5.27 -30.93
CA THR A 359 -8.43 4.86 -31.87
C THR A 359 -9.79 5.50 -31.60
N ARG A 360 -9.91 6.31 -30.52
CA ARG A 360 -11.14 7.03 -30.16
C ARG A 360 -11.05 8.57 -30.33
N ARG A 361 -10.13 9.08 -31.14
CA ARG A 361 -10.07 10.50 -31.51
C ARG A 361 -10.44 10.75 -32.95
#